data_AF-A0A484IA01-F1
#
_entry.id   AF-A0A484IA01-F1
#
_cell.length_a   1.000
_cell.length_b   1.000
_cell.length_c   1.000
_cell.angle_alpha   90.00
_cell.angle_beta   90.00
_cell.angle_gamma   90.00
#
_symmetry.space_group_name_H-M   'P 1'
#
loop_
_entity.id
_entity.type
_entity.pdbx_description
1 polymer ?
#
loop_
_entity_poly.entity_id
_entity_poly.type
_entity_poly.pdbx_seq_one_letter_code
_entity_poly.pdbx_strand_id
1 'polypeptide(L)' 'MKVQQLICDKCKVVLLEKDSKHLDEERFPITDEEAKMIDKEHRGHECHIELVEKF' A
#
# COMPACT_ATOMS: atom_id res chain seq x y z
N MET A 1 -13.06 -8.98 -6.67
CA MET A 1 -12.04 -8.02 -7.18
C MET A 1 -10.81 -8.12 -6.30
N LYS A 2 -9.64 -8.37 -6.90
CA LYS A 2 -8.37 -8.42 -6.16
C LYS A 2 -7.81 -7.00 -6.04
N VAL A 3 -7.32 -6.61 -4.87
CA VAL A 3 -6.70 -5.30 -4.64
C VAL A 3 -5.45 -5.47 -3.77
N GLN A 4 -4.42 -4.70 -4.06
CA GLN A 4 -3.21 -4.63 -3.24
C GLN A 4 -3.38 -3.52 -2.20
N GLN A 5 -3.04 -3.82 -0.96
CA GLN A 5 -3.12 -2.89 0.16
C GLN A 5 -1.74 -2.67 0.74
N LEU A 6 -1.32 -1.40 0.85
CA LEU A 6 -0.15 -1.02 1.63
C LEU A 6 -0.59 -0.84 3.07
N ILE A 7 -0.06 -1.67 3.97
CA ILE A 7 -0.44 -1.72 5.38
C ILE A 7 0.76 -1.29 6.20
N CYS A 8 0.54 -0.39 7.15
CA CYS A 8 1.54 -0.03 8.14
C CYS A 8 1.42 -0.95 9.35
N ASP A 9 2.43 -1.79 9.64
CA ASP A 9 2.39 -2.70 10.80
C ASP A 9 2.39 -1.94 12.12
N LYS A 10 3.09 -0.81 12.16
CA LYS A 10 3.21 -0.01 13.38
C LYS A 10 1.90 0.69 13.75
N CYS A 11 1.16 1.17 12.75
CA CYS A 11 -0.12 1.83 12.96
C CYS A 11 -1.31 0.85 12.87
N LYS A 12 -1.10 -0.33 12.28
CA LYS A 12 -2.12 -1.33 11.96
C LYS A 12 -3.28 -0.77 11.12
N VAL A 13 -2.95 0.09 10.16
CA VAL A 13 -3.92 0.70 9.23
C VAL A 13 -3.50 0.48 7.78
N VAL A 14 -4.50 0.43 6.90
CA VAL A 14 -4.30 0.44 5.45
C VAL A 14 -4.00 1.88 5.04
N LEU A 15 -2.80 2.11 4.50
CA LEU A 15 -2.34 3.41 4.01
C LEU A 15 -2.85 3.68 2.60
N LEU A 16 -2.75 2.67 1.72
CA LEU A 16 -3.18 2.77 0.33
C LEU A 16 -3.84 1.47 -0.09
N GLU A 17 -4.82 1.58 -0.97
CA GLU A 17 -5.45 0.45 -1.65
C GLU A 17 -5.44 0.74 -3.14
N LYS A 18 -4.91 -0.21 -3.92
CA LYS A 18 -4.83 -0.09 -5.37
C LYS A 18 -5.35 -1.35 -6.02
N ASP A 19 -5.87 -1.16 -7.23
CA ASP A 19 -6.26 -2.24 -8.10
C ASP A 19 -5.08 -3.16 -8.38
N SER A 20 -5.33 -4.45 -8.46
CA SER A 20 -4.27 -5.46 -8.61
C SER A 20 -3.73 -5.59 -10.04
N LYS A 21 -3.90 -4.55 -10.86
CA LYS A 21 -3.49 -4.50 -12.27
C LYS A 21 -1.97 -4.60 -12.47
N HIS A 22 -1.18 -4.26 -11.46
CA HIS A 22 0.28 -4.30 -11.48
C HIS A 22 0.86 -5.50 -10.70
N LEU A 23 0.03 -6.47 -10.33
CA LEU A 23 0.48 -7.69 -9.65
C LEU A 23 1.53 -8.46 -10.46
N ASP A 24 1.30 -8.63 -11.76
CA ASP A 24 2.20 -9.35 -12.65
C ASP A 24 3.58 -8.68 -12.79
N GLU A 25 3.67 -7.39 -12.45
CA GLU A 25 4.93 -6.64 -12.45
C GLU A 25 5.67 -6.72 -11.10
N GLU A 26 5.10 -7.39 -10.08
CA GLU A 26 5.60 -7.42 -8.70
C GLU A 26 5.84 -6.01 -8.12
N ARG A 27 5.08 -5.03 -8.61
CA ARG A 27 5.22 -3.61 -8.26
C ARG A 27 3.97 -3.09 -7.59
N PHE A 28 4.17 -2.19 -6.63
CA PHE A 28 3.12 -1.38 -6.05
C PHE A 28 3.40 0.09 -6.35
N PRO A 29 3.02 0.58 -7.55
CA PRO A 29 3.31 1.93 -7.96
C PRO A 29 2.51 2.92 -7.10
N ILE A 30 3.22 3.75 -6.34
CA ILE A 30 2.65 4.88 -5.62
C ILE A 30 3.00 6.18 -6.33
N THR A 31 2.13 7.18 -6.23
CA THR A 31 2.42 8.52 -6.73
C THR A 31 3.35 9.27 -5.77
N ASP A 32 3.97 10.34 -6.26
CA ASP A 32 4.80 11.22 -5.43
C ASP A 32 4.00 11.84 -4.26
N GLU A 33 2.73 12.16 -4.48
CA GLU A 33 1.84 12.69 -3.44
C GLU A 33 1.55 11.65 -2.35
N GLU A 34 1.25 10.41 -2.74
CA GLU A 34 1.05 9.29 -1.81
C GLU A 34 2.32 9.02 -1.01
N ALA A 35 3.48 8.99 -1.67
CA ALA A 35 4.77 8.81 -1.02
C ALA A 35 5.06 9.92 0.00
N LYS A 36 4.75 11.18 -0.32
CA LYS A 36 4.90 12.32 0.61
C LYS A 36 3.97 12.24 1.80
N MET A 37 2.73 11.78 1.62
CA MET A 37 1.80 11.58 2.74
C MET A 37 2.30 10.50 3.69
N ILE A 38 2.76 9.37 3.14
CA ILE A 38 3.34 8.27 3.93
C ILE A 38 4.63 8.72 4.60
N ASP A 39 5.53 9.43 3.93
CA ASP A 39 6.75 9.94 4.55
C ASP A 39 6.44 10.95 5.67
N LYS A 40 5.38 11.75 5.55
CA LYS A 40 5.05 12.73 6.58
C LYS A 40 4.48 12.08 7.85
N GLU A 41 3.63 11.07 7.69
CA GLU A 41 2.87 10.48 8.82
C GLU A 41 3.44 9.14 9.32
N HIS A 42 4.19 8.44 8.47
CA HIS A 42 4.61 7.05 8.67
C HIS A 42 6.12 6.85 8.41
N ARG A 43 6.92 7.92 8.49
CA ARG A 43 8.38 7.81 8.32
C ARG A 43 8.99 6.83 9.31
N GLY A 44 9.78 5.89 8.78
CA GLY A 44 10.45 4.87 9.61
C GLY A 44 9.49 3.85 10.22
N HIS A 45 8.26 3.75 9.71
CA HIS A 45 7.35 2.66 10.04
C HIS A 45 7.61 1.49 9.10
N GLU A 46 7.58 0.28 9.64
CA GLU A 46 7.56 -0.93 8.82
C GLU A 46 6.17 -1.05 8.18
N CYS A 47 6.17 -1.17 6.85
CA CYS A 47 4.96 -1.32 6.06
C CYS A 47 5.14 -2.53 5.14
N HIS A 48 4.09 -3.32 4.97
CA HIS A 48 4.05 -4.43 4.02
C HIS A 48 2.91 -4.23 3.02
N ILE A 49 3.00 -4.92 1.88
CA ILE A 49 1.94 -4.94 0.88
C ILE A 49 1.25 -6.30 0.95
N GLU A 50 -0.06 -6.29 1.13
CA GLU A 50 -0.89 -7.49 1.15
C GLU A 50 -1.83 -7.51 -0.05
N LEU A 51 -2.05 -8.68 -0.64
CA LEU A 51 -3.04 -8.87 -1.69
C LEU A 51 -4.32 -9.43 -1.08
N VAL A 52 -5.43 -8.69 -1.19
CA VAL A 52 -6.73 -9.09 -0.67
C VAL A 52 -7.75 -9.28 -1.79
N GLU A 53 -8.64 -10.26 -1.61
CA GLU A 53 -9.77 -10.50 -2.50
C GLU A 53 -11.05 -9.93 -1.87
N LYS A 54 -11.60 -8.88 -2.47
CA LYS A 54 -12.89 -8.29 -2.06
C LYS A 54 -14.01 -8.90 -2.90
N PHE A 55 -15.03 -9.46 -2.25
CA PHE A 55 -16.19 -10.08 -2.87
C PHE A 55 -17.35 -9.11 -3.02
#